data_AF-A0A6A5EQT2-F1
#
_entry.id   AF-A0A6A5EQT2-F1
#
_cell.length_a   1.000
_cell.length_b   1.000
_cell.length_c   1.000
_cell.angle_alpha   90.00
_cell.angle_beta   90.00
_cell.angle_gamma   90.00
#
_symmetry.space_group_name_H-M   'P 1'
#
loop_
_entity.id
_entity.type
_entity.pdbx_description
1 polymer ?
#
loop_
_entity_poly.entity_id
_entity_poly.type
_entity_poly.pdbx_seq_one_letter_code
_entity_poly.pdbx_strand_id
1 'polypeptide(L)'
;MKDMKVIISTGQLCTVTVNMCACEPEACTLRRYGLWPATADKPQTAFSIPLLELFVCLSLECQVSVEGFCNTPTLEKQPYTCRG
;
A
#
# COMPACT_ATOMS: atom_id res chain seq x y z
N MET A 1 -1.53 -21.28 0.12
CA MET A 1 -2.14 -20.00 0.53
C MET A 1 -1.31 -19.39 1.64
N LYS A 2 -1.09 -18.08 1.62
CA LYS A 2 -0.24 -17.33 2.56
C LYS A 2 -0.95 -16.04 2.97
N ASP A 3 -1.04 -15.79 4.26
CA ASP A 3 -1.58 -14.52 4.76
C ASP A 3 -0.54 -13.41 4.62
N MET A 4 -1.00 -12.25 4.15
CA MET A 4 -0.17 -11.10 3.86
C MET A 4 -0.79 -9.83 4.41
N LYS A 5 0.05 -9.00 5.03
CA LYS A 5 -0.33 -7.65 5.45
C LYS A 5 -0.25 -6.72 4.23
N VAL A 6 -1.36 -6.08 3.89
CA VAL A 6 -1.44 -5.17 2.75
C VAL A 6 -1.93 -3.82 3.20
N ILE A 7 -1.19 -2.76 2.85
CA ILE A 7 -1.68 -1.39 2.99
C ILE A 7 -2.36 -1.00 1.68
N ILE A 8 -3.65 -0.71 1.76
CA ILE A 8 -4.47 -0.33 0.60
C ILE A 8 -4.51 1.19 0.43
N SER A 9 -5.02 1.68 -0.70
CA SER A 9 -5.03 3.11 -1.07
C SER A 9 -5.72 4.05 -0.08
N THR A 10 -6.60 3.53 0.78
CA THR A 10 -7.21 4.31 1.88
C THR A 10 -6.27 4.51 3.08
N GLY A 11 -5.06 3.96 3.04
CA GLY A 11 -4.12 3.92 4.16
C GLY A 11 -4.42 2.79 5.16
N GLN A 12 -5.49 2.01 4.97
CA GLN A 12 -5.86 0.93 5.88
C GLN A 12 -4.92 -0.28 5.74
N LEU A 13 -4.56 -0.87 6.88
CA LEU A 13 -3.88 -2.16 6.95
C LEU A 13 -4.90 -3.31 6.93
N CYS A 14 -4.83 -4.14 5.90
CA CYS A 14 -5.67 -5.32 5.72
C CYS A 14 -4.81 -6.59 5.78
N THR A 15 -5.43 -7.72 6.16
CA THR A 15 -4.82 -9.05 5.99
C THR A 15 -5.54 -9.75 4.85
N VAL A 16 -4.80 -10.20 3.84
CA VAL A 16 -5.33 -10.91 2.67
C VAL A 16 -4.63 -12.26 2.51
N THR A 17 -5.39 -13.27 2.10
CA THR A 17 -4.84 -14.59 1.83
C THR A 17 -4.53 -14.72 0.35
N VAL A 18 -3.23 -14.85 0.01
CA VAL A 18 -2.75 -14.95 -1.36
C VAL A 18 -2.44 -16.40 -1.71
N ASN A 19 -2.85 -16.84 -2.89
CA ASN A 19 -2.47 -18.16 -3.36
C ASN A 19 -1.09 -18.12 -4.04
N MET A 20 -0.07 -18.59 -3.33
CA MET A 20 1.29 -18.72 -3.84
C MET A 20 1.49 -20.07 -4.54
N CYS A 21 2.20 -20.06 -5.66
CA CYS A 21 2.71 -21.28 -6.32
C CYS A 21 4.24 -21.35 -6.17
N ALA A 22 4.81 -22.55 -6.30
CA ALA A 22 6.26 -22.72 -6.46
C ALA A 22 6.75 -22.46 -7.91
N CYS A 23 5.83 -22.08 -8.79
CA CYS A 23 6.07 -21.89 -10.23
C CYS A 23 6.74 -20.55 -10.57
N GLU A 24 6.62 -19.56 -9.68
CA GLU A 24 7.22 -18.24 -9.82
C GLU A 24 7.62 -17.69 -8.45
N PRO A 25 8.51 -16.68 -8.38
CA PRO A 25 8.81 -15.99 -7.13
C PRO A 25 7.56 -15.30 -6.55
N GLU A 26 7.44 -15.25 -5.22
CA GLU A 26 6.29 -14.63 -4.54
C GLU A 26 6.04 -13.18 -4.99
N ALA A 27 7.11 -12.43 -5.26
CA ALA A 27 7.02 -11.06 -5.79
C ALA A 27 6.30 -10.97 -7.15
N CYS A 28 6.51 -11.95 -8.04
CA CYS A 28 5.81 -12.04 -9.32
C CYS A 28 4.32 -12.29 -9.12
N THR A 29 3.97 -13.23 -8.24
CA THR A 29 2.58 -13.51 -7.88
C THR A 29 1.89 -12.26 -7.31
N LEU A 30 2.52 -11.54 -6.37
CA LEU A 30 1.96 -10.32 -5.80
C LEU A 30 1.74 -9.23 -6.85
N ARG A 31 2.70 -9.05 -7.76
CA ARG A 31 2.56 -8.08 -8.85
C ARG A 31 1.37 -8.39 -9.76
N ARG A 32 1.09 -9.67 -10.03
CA ARG A 32 -0.10 -10.10 -10.79
C ARG A 32 -1.42 -9.78 -10.08
N TYR A 33 -1.41 -9.71 -8.75
CA TYR A 33 -2.55 -9.28 -7.93
C TYR A 33 -2.63 -7.76 -7.73
N GLY A 34 -1.79 -6.97 -8.39
CA GLY A 34 -1.78 -5.51 -8.21
C GLY A 34 -1.21 -5.09 -6.85
N LEU A 35 -0.32 -5.90 -6.28
CA LEU A 35 0.38 -5.65 -5.03
C LEU A 35 1.89 -5.51 -5.27
N TRP A 36 2.52 -4.60 -4.55
CA TRP A 36 3.96 -4.41 -4.54
C TRP A 36 4.55 -4.89 -3.21
N PRO A 37 5.45 -5.89 -3.20
CA PRO A 37 6.03 -6.36 -1.96
C PRO A 37 6.96 -5.32 -1.32
N ALA A 38 6.95 -5.23 0.01
CA ALA A 38 7.88 -4.37 0.75
C ALA A 38 9.33 -4.89 0.69
N THR A 39 9.51 -6.20 0.51
CA THR A 39 10.81 -6.87 0.37
C THR A 39 10.78 -7.85 -0.81
N ALA A 40 11.88 -7.97 -1.54
CA ALA A 40 11.96 -8.88 -2.69
C ALA A 40 11.85 -10.36 -2.28
N ASP A 41 12.52 -10.74 -1.19
CA ASP A 41 12.52 -12.11 -0.67
C ASP A 41 11.55 -12.27 0.50
N LYS A 42 10.78 -13.36 0.45
CA LYS A 42 9.81 -13.79 1.48
C LYS A 42 8.92 -12.64 2.01
N PRO A 43 8.19 -11.91 1.14
CA PRO A 43 7.37 -10.78 1.55
C PRO A 43 6.34 -11.16 2.62
N GLN A 44 6.33 -10.39 3.71
CA GLN A 44 5.28 -10.43 4.75
C GLN A 44 4.29 -9.27 4.63
N THR A 45 4.75 -8.17 4.02
CA THR A 45 4.00 -6.95 3.81
C THR A 45 4.05 -6.57 2.34
N ALA A 46 2.94 -6.05 1.82
CA ALA A 46 2.85 -5.47 0.50
C ALA A 46 2.00 -4.19 0.52
N PHE A 47 2.09 -3.43 -0.56
CA PHE A 47 1.34 -2.20 -0.78
C PHE A 47 0.47 -2.39 -2.03
N SER A 48 -0.75 -1.88 -2.02
CA SER A 48 -1.52 -1.84 -3.26
C SER A 48 -0.85 -0.89 -4.26
N ILE A 49 -0.82 -1.25 -5.55
CA ILE A 49 -0.27 -0.36 -6.59
C ILE A 49 -0.96 1.01 -6.60
N PRO A 50 -2.30 1.13 -6.47
CA PRO A 50 -2.96 2.44 -6.38
C PRO A 50 -2.49 3.31 -5.22
N LEU A 51 -2.10 2.71 -4.08
CA LEU A 51 -1.49 3.45 -2.97
C LEU A 51 -0.13 4.05 -3.39
N LEU A 52 0.68 3.29 -4.12
CA LEU A 52 1.99 3.77 -4.59
C LEU A 52 1.84 4.86 -5.65
N GLU A 53 0.85 4.74 -6.55
CA GLU A 53 0.53 5.79 -7.52
C GLU A 53 0.09 7.07 -6.82
N LEU A 54 -0.80 6.96 -5.82
CA LEU A 54 -1.21 8.10 -4.98
C LEU A 54 -0.01 8.73 -4.27
N PHE A 55 0.89 7.90 -3.72
CA PHE A 55 2.11 8.38 -3.08
C PHE A 55 2.98 9.20 -4.04
N VAL A 56 3.20 8.70 -5.27
CA VAL A 56 3.95 9.44 -6.30
C VAL A 56 3.29 10.78 -6.62
N CYS A 57 1.96 10.79 -6.83
CA CYS A 57 1.23 12.04 -7.09
C CYS A 57 1.40 13.06 -5.95
N LEU A 58 1.28 12.63 -4.70
CA LEU A 58 1.42 13.51 -3.53
C LEU A 58 2.85 13.99 -3.30
N SER A 59 3.85 13.14 -3.56
CA SER A 59 5.25 13.54 -3.47
C SER A 59 5.61 14.60 -4.52
N LEU A 60 5.00 14.55 -5.71
CA LEU A 60 5.22 15.53 -6.77
C LEU A 60 4.45 16.85 -6.55
N GLU A 61 3.16 16.78 -6.20
CA GLU A 61 2.29 17.95 -6.11
C GLU A 61 2.42 18.70 -4.77
N CYS A 62 2.71 17.99 -3.68
CA CYS A 62 2.60 18.53 -2.32
C CYS A 62 3.90 18.44 -1.52
N GLN A 63 4.99 17.92 -2.11
CA GLN A 63 6.28 17.67 -1.42
C GLN A 63 6.11 16.85 -0.12
N VAL A 64 5.13 15.94 -0.09
CA VAL A 64 4.83 15.15 1.12
C VAL A 64 5.87 14.04 1.26
N SER A 65 6.48 13.95 2.45
CA SER A 65 7.40 12.87 2.79
C SER A 65 6.66 11.54 2.93
N VAL A 66 7.36 10.42 2.67
CA VAL A 66 6.84 9.05 2.87
C VAL A 66 6.27 8.86 4.27
N GLU A 67 6.93 9.44 5.27
CA GLU A 67 6.51 9.39 6.67
C GLU A 67 5.18 10.14 6.89
N GLY A 68 5.02 11.34 6.33
CA GLY A 68 3.77 12.11 6.42
C GLY A 68 2.60 11.41 5.74
N PHE A 69 2.85 10.65 4.67
CA PHE A 69 1.83 9.88 3.98
C PHE A 69 1.40 8.64 4.78
N CYS A 70 2.35 7.81 5.21
CA CYS A 70 2.06 6.57 5.95
C CYS A 70 1.52 6.82 7.36
N ASN A 71 1.84 7.95 7.98
CA ASN A 71 1.37 8.33 9.32
C ASN A 71 0.12 9.21 9.29
N THR A 72 -0.61 9.31 8.18
CA THR A 72 -1.98 9.84 8.24
C THR A 72 -2.90 8.75 8.81
N PRO A 73 -3.27 8.81 10.10
CA PRO A 73 -4.32 7.93 10.58
C PRO A 73 -5.57 8.25 9.76
N THR A 74 -6.30 7.21 9.38
CA THR A 74 -7.69 7.25 8.94
C THR A 74 -8.36 8.51 9.46
N LEU A 75 -8.67 9.45 8.56
CA LEU A 75 -9.51 10.61 8.82
C LEU A 75 -10.94 10.14 9.14
N GLU A 76 -11.11 9.38 10.22
CA GLU A 76 -12.31 9.46 10.99
C GLU A 76 -12.19 10.68 11.89
N LYS A 77 -13.00 11.69 11.53
CA LYS A 77 -13.36 12.92 12.26
C LYS A 77 -12.51 14.16 11.95
N GLN A 78 -12.91 14.92 10.92
CA GLN A 78 -13.73 16.13 11.10
C GLN A 78 -14.02 16.87 9.76
N PRO A 79 -15.11 17.64 9.69
CA PRO A 79 -15.69 18.14 8.45
C PRO A 79 -14.88 19.30 7.85
N TYR A 80 -14.76 19.28 6.52
CA TYR A 80 -14.53 20.42 5.61
C TYR A 80 -14.25 21.79 6.28
N THR A 81 -13.01 22.23 6.21
CA THR A 81 -12.69 23.67 6.15
C THR A 81 -11.66 23.92 5.06
N CYS A 82 -12.13 24.37 3.88
CA CYS A 82 -11.31 25.12 2.94
C CYS A 82 -10.87 26.42 3.64
N ARG A 83 -9.61 26.81 3.48
CA ARG A 83 -9.17 28.15 3.92
C ARG A 83 -8.28 28.78 2.85
N GLY A 84 -8.78 29.91 2.33
CA GLY A 84 -8.03 31.10 1.87
C GLY A 84 -7.32 30.98 0.55
#